data_AF-A0A7S3IMI6-F1
#
_entry.id   AF-A0A7S3IMI6-F1
#
_cell.length_a   1.000
_cell.length_b   1.000
_cell.length_c   1.000
_cell.angle_alpha   90.00
_cell.angle_beta   90.00
_cell.angle_gamma   90.00
#
_symmetry.space_group_name_H-M   'P 1'
#
loop_
_entity.id
_entity.type
_entity.pdbx_description
1 polymer ?
#
loop_
_entity_poly.entity_id
_entity_poly.type
_entity_poly.pdbx_seq_one_letter_code
_entity_poly.pdbx_strand_id
1 'polypeptide(L)'
;GVVISKGLAETYETKPNNPIEHFAKWLLNFRQAQRESDNAVNREKEMMKVREEHNKKLKAEADRIRQEELAKEALEKANKNFWAGLKDSQDLNDNLDELAEYLHKNVKATGVYIGRLENKMKPIEEGADDKAHIDEDSPLVLKFYHSNKDHKELMVGKVLEPTN
;
A
#
# COMPACT_ATOMS: atom_id res chain seq x y z
N GLY A 1 24.43 -12.05 -54.12
CA GLY A 1 25.81 -12.01 -54.62
C GLY A 1 26.81 -12.48 -53.58
N VAL A 2 26.99 -11.73 -52.48
CA VAL A 2 28.11 -11.88 -51.53
C VAL A 2 28.26 -13.29 -50.93
N VAL A 3 27.18 -13.93 -50.51
CA VAL A 3 27.24 -15.28 -49.90
C VAL A 3 27.71 -16.34 -50.89
N ILE A 4 27.24 -16.24 -52.14
CA ILE A 4 27.64 -17.15 -53.22
C ILE A 4 29.12 -16.95 -53.54
N SER A 5 29.59 -15.69 -53.64
CA SER A 5 31.00 -15.38 -53.88
C SER A 5 31.92 -15.91 -52.76
N LYS A 6 31.50 -15.81 -51.49
CA LYS A 6 32.26 -16.35 -50.35
C LYS A 6 32.33 -17.87 -50.37
N GLY A 7 31.21 -18.56 -50.61
CA GLY A 7 31.21 -20.02 -50.67
C GLY A 7 31.98 -20.56 -51.87
N LEU A 8 31.97 -19.85 -53.00
CA LEU A 8 32.77 -20.20 -54.17
C LEU A 8 34.27 -19.99 -53.90
N ALA A 9 34.66 -18.92 -53.21
CA ALA A 9 36.04 -18.70 -52.77
C ALA A 9 36.52 -19.81 -51.84
N GLU A 10 35.73 -20.16 -50.81
CA GLU A 10 36.02 -21.26 -49.89
C GLU A 10 36.20 -22.61 -50.63
N THR A 11 35.31 -22.89 -51.58
CA THR A 11 35.36 -24.13 -52.38
C THR A 11 36.57 -24.15 -53.32
N TYR A 12 36.97 -22.99 -53.83
CA TYR A 12 38.16 -22.83 -54.66
C TYR A 12 39.46 -23.02 -53.86
N GLU A 13 39.49 -22.56 -52.60
CA GLU A 13 40.63 -22.72 -51.70
C GLU A 13 40.80 -24.17 -51.22
N THR A 14 39.70 -24.80 -50.81
CA THR A 14 39.70 -26.16 -50.24
C THR A 14 39.84 -27.27 -51.29
N LYS A 15 39.56 -26.97 -52.58
CA LYS A 15 39.66 -27.90 -53.73
C LYS A 15 39.16 -29.32 -53.44
N PRO A 16 37.91 -29.48 -52.94
CA PRO A 16 37.38 -30.78 -52.58
C PRO A 16 37.12 -31.63 -53.84
N ASN A 17 37.18 -32.96 -53.69
CA ASN A 17 36.94 -33.89 -54.79
C ASN A 17 35.54 -33.70 -55.44
N ASN A 18 34.54 -33.33 -54.65
CA ASN A 18 33.17 -33.01 -55.11
C ASN A 18 32.83 -31.53 -54.82
N PRO A 19 33.21 -30.58 -55.69
CA PRO A 19 33.06 -29.15 -55.43
C PRO A 19 31.60 -28.67 -55.34
N ILE A 20 30.70 -29.25 -56.14
CA ILE A 20 29.27 -28.91 -56.10
C ILE A 20 28.64 -29.32 -54.77
N GLU A 21 28.94 -30.55 -54.32
CA GLU A 21 28.41 -31.08 -53.07
C GLU A 21 28.97 -30.33 -51.86
N HIS A 22 30.28 -30.02 -51.86
CA HIS A 22 30.91 -29.23 -50.83
C HIS A 22 30.31 -27.82 -50.74
N PHE A 23 30.14 -27.14 -51.88
CA PHE A 23 29.52 -25.82 -51.94
C PHE A 23 28.07 -25.82 -51.44
N ALA A 24 27.28 -26.85 -51.80
CA ALA A 24 25.92 -27.00 -51.30
C ALA A 24 25.87 -27.20 -49.78
N LYS A 25 26.75 -28.04 -49.22
CA LYS A 25 26.88 -28.22 -47.76
C LYS A 25 27.32 -26.94 -47.07
N TRP A 26 28.26 -26.21 -47.66
CA TRP A 26 28.71 -24.91 -47.13
C TRP A 26 27.56 -23.91 -47.06
N LEU A 27 26.73 -23.80 -48.11
CA LEU A 27 25.57 -22.89 -48.10
C LEU A 27 24.55 -23.25 -47.03
N LEU A 28 24.29 -24.55 -46.81
CA LEU A 28 23.40 -25.03 -45.76
C LEU A 28 23.94 -24.68 -44.37
N ASN A 29 25.22 -24.95 -44.13
CA ASN A 29 25.89 -24.64 -42.87
C ASN A 29 25.94 -23.13 -42.61
N PHE A 30 26.24 -22.33 -43.65
CA PHE A 30 26.25 -20.87 -43.54
C PHE A 30 24.88 -20.33 -43.13
N ARG A 31 23.80 -20.84 -43.76
CA ARG A 31 22.43 -20.46 -43.39
C ARG A 31 22.08 -20.89 -41.98
N GLN A 32 22.49 -22.10 -41.58
CA GLN A 32 22.24 -22.60 -40.24
C GLN A 32 22.97 -21.77 -39.18
N ALA A 33 24.26 -21.51 -39.36
CA ALA A 33 25.07 -20.67 -38.49
C ALA A 33 24.49 -19.25 -38.37
N GLN A 34 24.00 -18.67 -39.48
CA GLN A 34 23.34 -17.37 -39.45
C GLN A 34 22.06 -17.38 -38.59
N ARG A 35 21.20 -18.41 -38.75
CA ARG A 35 19.99 -18.56 -37.93
C ARG A 35 20.33 -18.77 -36.45
N GLU A 36 21.37 -19.53 -36.15
CA GLU A 36 21.83 -19.75 -34.77
C GLU A 36 22.34 -18.45 -34.14
N SER A 37 23.09 -17.64 -34.89
CA SER A 37 23.53 -16.31 -34.45
C SER A 37 22.35 -15.37 -34.20
N ASP A 38 21.39 -15.28 -35.13
CA ASP A 38 20.19 -14.45 -34.96
C ASP A 38 19.35 -14.89 -33.75
N ASN A 39 19.21 -16.21 -33.56
CA ASN A 39 18.52 -16.78 -32.40
C ASN A 39 19.25 -16.49 -31.09
N ALA A 40 20.58 -16.54 -31.07
CA ALA A 40 21.38 -16.20 -29.89
C ALA A 40 21.18 -14.73 -29.49
N VAL A 41 21.21 -13.81 -30.47
CA VAL A 41 20.94 -12.38 -30.24
C VAL A 41 19.51 -12.16 -29.70
N ASN A 42 18.53 -12.88 -30.23
CA ASN A 42 17.15 -12.78 -29.75
C ASN A 42 17.00 -13.31 -28.32
N ARG A 43 17.62 -14.46 -27.98
CA ARG A 43 17.63 -14.99 -26.62
C ARG A 43 18.28 -14.03 -25.62
N GLU A 44 19.36 -13.37 -26.02
CA GLU A 44 20.02 -12.37 -25.18
C GLU A 44 19.10 -11.18 -24.89
N LYS A 45 18.40 -10.67 -25.92
CA LYS A 45 17.40 -9.60 -25.76
C LYS A 45 16.24 -10.03 -24.85
N GLU A 46 15.76 -11.25 -24.98
CA GLU A 46 14.71 -11.79 -24.11
C GLU A 46 15.19 -11.89 -22.65
N MET A 47 16.40 -12.43 -22.42
CA MET A 47 16.99 -12.50 -21.08
C MET A 47 17.18 -11.11 -20.47
N MET A 48 17.60 -10.12 -21.26
CA MET A 48 17.73 -8.74 -20.80
C MET A 48 16.40 -8.16 -20.34
N LYS A 49 15.32 -8.36 -21.11
CA LYS A 49 13.96 -7.93 -20.74
C LYS A 49 13.48 -8.60 -19.46
N VAL A 50 13.65 -9.93 -19.35
CA VAL A 50 13.28 -10.69 -18.15
C VAL A 50 14.03 -10.17 -16.93
N ARG A 51 15.32 -9.88 -17.06
CA ARG A 51 16.14 -9.31 -15.97
C ARG A 51 15.67 -7.91 -15.58
N GLU A 52 15.33 -7.07 -16.54
CA GLU A 52 14.81 -5.72 -16.29
C GLU A 52 13.47 -5.76 -15.55
N GLU A 53 12.54 -6.59 -16.00
CA GLU A 53 11.25 -6.79 -15.35
C GLU A 53 11.40 -7.34 -13.93
N HIS A 54 12.29 -8.32 -13.74
CA HIS A 54 12.59 -8.87 -12.43
C HIS A 54 13.17 -7.81 -11.49
N ASN A 55 14.13 -7.02 -11.97
CA ASN A 55 14.71 -5.93 -11.19
C ASN A 55 13.66 -4.86 -10.82
N LYS A 56 12.74 -4.55 -11.74
CA LYS A 56 11.65 -3.62 -11.48
C LYS A 56 10.71 -4.15 -10.37
N LYS A 57 10.37 -5.44 -10.42
CA LYS A 57 9.56 -6.09 -9.36
C LYS A 57 10.27 -6.10 -8.02
N LEU A 58 11.56 -6.46 -7.99
CA LEU A 58 12.37 -6.42 -6.77
C LEU A 58 12.43 -5.02 -6.15
N LYS A 59 12.63 -3.99 -6.99
CA LYS A 59 12.66 -2.60 -6.51
C LYS A 59 11.30 -2.17 -5.94
N ALA A 60 10.21 -2.47 -6.63
CA ALA A 60 8.86 -2.14 -6.16
C ALA A 60 8.53 -2.84 -4.83
N GLU A 61 8.94 -4.09 -4.67
CA GLU A 61 8.77 -4.84 -3.42
C GLU A 61 9.61 -4.26 -2.29
N ALA A 62 10.88 -3.94 -2.54
CA ALA A 62 11.76 -3.30 -1.56
C ALA A 62 11.23 -1.93 -1.12
N ASP A 63 10.72 -1.12 -2.06
CA ASP A 63 10.09 0.17 -1.74
C ASP A 63 8.82 -0.02 -0.89
N ARG A 64 8.00 -1.04 -1.17
CA ARG A 64 6.81 -1.36 -0.37
C ARG A 64 7.17 -1.77 1.06
N ILE A 65 8.12 -2.69 1.22
CA ILE A 65 8.60 -3.14 2.54
C ILE A 65 9.14 -1.93 3.34
N ARG A 66 9.93 -1.06 2.70
CA ARG A 66 10.45 0.14 3.35
C ARG A 66 9.33 1.09 3.81
N GLN A 67 8.27 1.26 3.01
CA GLN A 67 7.12 2.09 3.43
C GLN A 67 6.36 1.47 4.60
N GLU A 68 6.20 0.14 4.61
CA GLU A 68 5.56 -0.58 5.71
C GLU A 68 6.39 -0.47 7.00
N GLU A 69 7.71 -0.60 6.92
CA GLU A 69 8.62 -0.42 8.06
C GLU A 69 8.54 1.01 8.60
N LEU A 70 8.63 2.02 7.73
CA LEU A 70 8.49 3.43 8.13
C LEU A 70 7.14 3.71 8.79
N ALA A 71 6.05 3.17 8.26
CA ALA A 71 4.72 3.31 8.84
C ALA A 71 4.63 2.64 10.22
N LYS A 72 5.25 1.46 10.38
CA LYS A 72 5.30 0.75 11.66
C LYS A 72 6.14 1.51 12.70
N GLU A 73 7.30 2.02 12.32
CA GLU A 73 8.14 2.85 13.20
C GLU A 73 7.42 4.13 13.62
N ALA A 74 6.74 4.79 12.69
CA ALA A 74 5.93 5.97 12.98
C ALA A 74 4.79 5.65 13.96
N LEU A 75 4.11 4.51 13.78
CA LEU A 75 3.07 4.04 14.69
C LEU A 75 3.63 3.72 16.09
N GLU A 76 4.75 3.00 16.17
CA GLU A 76 5.40 2.69 17.45
C GLU A 76 5.86 3.95 18.19
N LYS A 77 6.40 4.93 17.46
CA LYS A 77 6.77 6.23 18.03
C LYS A 77 5.54 7.00 18.52
N ALA A 78 4.46 7.02 17.74
CA ALA A 78 3.20 7.65 18.16
C ALA A 78 2.63 6.98 19.43
N ASN A 79 2.67 5.65 19.49
CA ASN A 79 2.22 4.89 20.66
C ASN A 79 3.06 5.22 21.90
N LYS A 80 4.40 5.25 21.78
CA LYS A 80 5.29 5.63 22.89
C LYS A 80 5.02 7.05 23.38
N ASN A 81 4.82 7.99 22.45
CA ASN A 81 4.52 9.38 22.79
C ASN A 81 3.18 9.51 23.52
N PHE A 82 2.14 8.78 23.08
CA PHE A 82 0.84 8.76 23.75
C PHE A 82 0.96 8.29 25.21
N TRP A 83 1.60 7.14 25.44
CA TRP A 83 1.78 6.60 26.79
C TRP A 83 2.69 7.45 27.68
N ALA A 84 3.66 8.17 27.09
CA ALA A 84 4.47 9.13 27.83
C ALA A 84 3.64 10.34 28.26
N GLY A 85 2.87 10.93 27.34
CA GLY A 85 1.99 12.05 27.65
C GLY A 85 0.95 11.73 28.72
N LEU A 86 0.40 10.50 28.70
CA LEU A 86 -0.57 10.05 29.70
C LEU A 86 0.04 9.98 31.12
N LYS A 87 1.34 9.70 31.25
CA LYS A 87 2.02 9.66 32.56
C LYS A 87 2.24 11.03 33.16
N ASP A 88 2.44 12.03 32.30
CA ASP A 88 2.71 13.41 32.71
C ASP A 88 1.43 14.26 32.82
N SER A 89 0.29 13.72 32.38
CA SER A 89 -0.99 14.42 32.36
C SER A 89 -1.61 14.53 33.76
N GLN A 90 -2.12 15.72 34.08
CA GLN A 90 -2.81 15.99 35.35
C GLN A 90 -4.29 15.56 35.32
N ASP A 91 -4.95 15.63 34.16
CA ASP A 91 -6.31 15.14 33.95
C ASP A 91 -6.34 14.17 32.76
N LEU A 92 -6.77 12.94 33.04
CA LEU A 92 -6.86 11.90 32.02
C LEU A 92 -7.96 12.19 30.99
N ASN A 93 -8.97 13.00 31.35
CA ASN A 93 -10.05 13.37 30.43
C ASN A 93 -9.59 14.26 29.27
N ASP A 94 -8.52 15.04 29.47
CA ASP A 94 -7.97 15.89 28.41
C ASP A 94 -7.37 15.07 27.26
N ASN A 95 -7.00 13.81 27.51
CA ASN A 95 -6.36 12.94 26.52
C ASN A 95 -7.34 12.03 25.77
N LEU A 96 -8.67 12.23 25.93
CA LEU A 96 -9.68 11.35 25.34
C LEU A 96 -9.75 11.43 23.81
N ASP A 97 -9.44 12.60 23.23
CA ASP A 97 -9.28 12.75 21.78
C ASP A 97 -8.07 11.95 21.28
N GLU A 98 -6.93 12.03 21.97
CA GLU A 98 -5.72 11.26 21.65
C GLU A 98 -5.93 9.76 21.85
N LEU A 99 -6.72 9.36 22.85
CA LEU A 99 -7.08 7.96 23.08
C LEU A 99 -7.94 7.41 21.94
N ALA A 100 -8.94 8.17 21.48
CA ALA A 100 -9.78 7.78 20.35
C ALA A 100 -8.93 7.60 19.08
N GLU A 101 -7.97 8.49 18.86
CA GLU A 101 -7.02 8.42 17.75
C GLU A 101 -6.04 7.24 17.89
N TYR A 102 -5.56 6.96 19.09
CA TYR A 102 -4.71 5.81 19.40
C TYR A 102 -5.44 4.49 19.10
N LEU A 103 -6.69 4.35 19.57
CA LEU A 103 -7.51 3.17 19.32
C LEU A 103 -7.81 2.99 17.84
N HIS A 104 -8.16 4.07 17.13
CA HIS A 104 -8.39 4.04 15.69
C HIS A 104 -7.17 3.49 14.93
N LYS A 105 -5.97 3.99 15.25
CA LYS A 105 -4.72 3.57 14.60
C LYS A 105 -4.28 2.15 14.92
N ASN A 106 -4.46 1.71 16.17
CA ASN A 106 -3.99 0.40 16.62
C ASN A 106 -4.98 -0.74 16.29
N VAL A 107 -6.29 -0.47 16.39
CA VAL A 107 -7.35 -1.45 16.12
C VAL A 107 -7.74 -1.47 14.63
N LYS A 108 -7.36 -0.43 13.87
CA LYS A 108 -7.78 -0.21 12.48
C LYS A 108 -9.31 -0.14 12.34
N ALA A 109 -9.98 0.37 13.38
CA ALA A 109 -11.42 0.58 13.37
C ALA A 109 -11.77 1.77 12.46
N THR A 110 -12.91 1.74 11.78
CA THR A 110 -13.34 2.87 10.92
C THR A 110 -13.59 4.15 11.71
N GLY A 111 -14.13 4.02 12.92
CA GLY A 111 -14.37 5.14 13.82
C GLY A 111 -14.31 4.69 15.28
N VAL A 112 -13.85 5.59 16.14
CA VAL A 112 -13.83 5.40 17.59
C VAL A 112 -14.53 6.59 18.20
N TYR A 113 -15.46 6.33 19.13
CA TYR A 113 -16.26 7.36 19.79
C TYR A 113 -16.22 7.16 21.28
N ILE A 114 -16.07 8.25 22.02
CA ILE A 114 -16.17 8.26 23.48
C ILE A 114 -17.33 9.19 23.83
N GLY A 115 -18.31 8.63 24.50
CA GLY A 115 -19.51 9.32 24.92
C GLY A 115 -19.85 9.04 26.37
N ARG A 116 -20.71 9.89 26.93
CA ARG A 116 -21.23 9.75 28.28
C ARG A 116 -22.75 9.66 28.22
N LEU A 117 -23.30 8.87 29.14
CA LEU A 117 -24.74 8.83 29.37
C LEU A 117 -25.15 10.06 30.18
N GLU A 118 -26.09 10.83 29.64
CA GLU A 118 -26.59 12.05 30.26
C GLU A 118 -28.12 12.09 30.25
N ASN A 119 -28.71 12.81 31.20
CA ASN A 119 -30.15 13.02 31.24
C ASN A 119 -30.58 13.98 30.11
N LYS A 120 -31.78 13.77 29.58
CA LYS A 120 -32.33 14.64 28.54
C LYS A 120 -32.57 16.04 29.12
N MET A 121 -32.00 17.07 28.50
CA MET A 121 -32.26 18.45 28.91
C MET A 121 -33.65 18.89 28.42
N LYS A 122 -34.50 19.35 29.33
CA LYS A 122 -35.81 19.94 29.03
C LYS A 122 -35.66 21.46 28.76
N PRO A 123 -36.42 22.03 27.81
CA PRO A 123 -36.53 23.48 27.69
C PRO A 123 -37.14 24.06 28.98
N ILE A 124 -36.51 25.12 29.49
CA ILE A 124 -36.86 25.77 30.76
C ILE A 124 -37.87 26.89 30.51
N GLU A 125 -38.93 26.96 31.30
CA GLU A 125 -39.90 28.08 31.31
C GLU A 125 -39.34 29.30 32.07
N GLU A 126 -39.76 30.51 31.71
CA GLU A 126 -39.38 31.74 32.43
C GLU A 126 -39.89 31.70 33.87
N GLY A 127 -38.98 31.44 34.82
CA GLY A 127 -39.26 31.36 36.26
C GLY A 127 -38.86 30.04 36.93
N ALA A 128 -38.29 29.10 36.18
CA ALA A 128 -37.91 27.78 36.69
C ALA A 128 -36.57 27.78 37.45
N ASP A 129 -36.49 26.95 38.51
CA ASP A 129 -35.31 26.77 39.38
C ASP A 129 -34.10 26.22 38.61
N ASP A 130 -32.88 26.43 39.12
CA ASP A 130 -31.60 26.11 38.45
C ASP A 130 -31.49 24.63 38.03
N LYS A 131 -32.32 23.73 38.59
CA LYS A 131 -32.38 22.30 38.28
C LYS A 131 -33.51 21.87 37.34
N ALA A 132 -34.42 22.78 36.97
CA ALA A 132 -35.62 22.45 36.18
C ALA A 132 -35.32 22.03 34.72
N HIS A 133 -34.07 22.19 34.27
CA HIS A 133 -33.62 21.76 32.96
C HIS A 133 -33.27 20.26 32.88
N ILE A 134 -33.21 19.54 34.02
CA ILE A 134 -32.84 18.11 34.08
C ILE A 134 -34.10 17.25 34.16
N ASP A 135 -34.32 16.41 33.16
CA ASP A 135 -35.40 15.43 33.20
C ASP A 135 -34.94 14.13 33.87
N GLU A 136 -35.17 14.01 35.18
CA GLU A 136 -34.79 12.82 35.96
C GLU A 136 -35.62 11.57 35.61
N ASP A 137 -36.81 11.74 35.00
CA ASP A 137 -37.71 10.64 34.61
C ASP A 137 -37.49 10.12 33.18
N SER A 138 -36.72 10.85 32.35
CA SER A 138 -36.43 10.44 30.97
C SER A 138 -35.27 9.44 30.90
N PRO A 139 -35.30 8.48 29.97
CA PRO A 139 -34.21 7.54 29.80
C PRO A 139 -32.93 8.27 29.37
N LEU A 140 -31.79 7.83 29.95
CA LEU A 140 -30.46 8.36 29.67
C LEU A 140 -30.17 8.34 28.17
N VAL A 141 -29.70 9.45 27.64
CA VAL A 141 -29.27 9.58 26.24
C VAL A 141 -27.75 9.51 26.14
N LEU A 142 -27.23 8.86 25.10
CA LEU A 142 -25.79 8.77 24.88
C LEU A 142 -25.33 9.95 24.03
N LYS A 143 -24.47 10.79 24.60
CA LYS A 143 -23.87 11.93 23.91
C LYS A 143 -22.39 11.70 23.67
N PHE A 144 -21.96 11.85 22.42
CA PHE A 144 -20.55 11.70 22.05
C PHE A 144 -19.81 13.02 22.16
N TYR A 145 -18.67 12.96 22.85
CA TYR A 145 -17.82 14.11 23.12
C TYR A 145 -16.51 14.07 22.36
N HIS A 146 -15.95 12.88 22.19
CA HIS A 146 -14.66 12.68 21.54
C HIS A 146 -14.77 11.62 20.44
N SER A 147 -13.97 11.78 19.40
CA SER A 147 -13.83 10.78 18.34
C SER A 147 -12.48 10.88 17.63
N ASN A 148 -12.19 9.88 16.79
CA ASN A 148 -11.10 9.98 15.81
C ASN A 148 -11.33 11.16 14.85
N LYS A 149 -10.24 11.68 14.29
CA LYS A 149 -10.26 12.88 13.43
C LYS A 149 -11.25 12.77 12.27
N ASP A 150 -11.30 11.60 11.63
CA ASP A 150 -12.14 11.37 10.45
C ASP A 150 -13.63 11.52 10.74
N HIS A 151 -14.07 11.21 11.96
CA HIS A 151 -15.49 11.20 12.33
C HIS A 151 -15.87 12.31 13.32
N LYS A 152 -14.94 13.24 13.61
CA LYS A 152 -15.15 14.34 14.57
C LYS A 152 -16.34 15.21 14.20
N GLU A 153 -16.42 15.64 12.95
CA GLU A 153 -17.53 16.47 12.47
C GLU A 153 -18.86 15.70 12.34
N LEU A 154 -18.79 14.37 12.24
CA LEU A 154 -19.96 13.53 11.99
C LEU A 154 -20.70 13.13 13.26
N MET A 155 -19.97 12.90 14.35
CA MET A 155 -20.52 12.22 15.53
C MET A 155 -20.38 13.02 16.82
N VAL A 156 -19.42 13.93 16.95
CA VAL A 156 -19.31 14.77 18.16
C VAL A 156 -20.52 15.71 18.24
N GLY A 157 -21.18 15.72 19.40
CA GLY A 157 -22.40 16.50 19.64
C GLY A 157 -23.69 15.81 19.20
N LYS A 158 -23.63 14.63 18.56
CA LYS A 158 -24.83 13.82 18.31
C LYS A 158 -25.28 13.14 19.59
N VAL A 159 -26.60 13.07 19.72
CA VAL A 159 -27.30 12.37 20.80
C VAL A 159 -27.99 11.16 20.20
N LEU A 160 -27.67 9.97 20.73
CA LEU A 160 -28.41 8.76 20.41
C LEU A 160 -29.52 8.60 21.44
N GLU A 161 -30.75 8.66 20.96
CA GLU A 161 -31.92 8.34 21.76
C GLU A 161 -32.05 6.81 21.88
N PRO A 162 -32.41 6.29 23.07
CA PRO A 162 -32.67 4.86 23.24
C PRO A 162 -33.83 4.46 22.32
N THR A 163 -33.59 3.43 21.51
CA THR A 163 -34.63 2.84 20.67
C THR A 163 -35.55 2.02 21.58
N ASN A 164 -36.80 2.47 21.74
CA ASN A 164 -37.86 1.67 22.35
C ASN A 164 -38.16 0.41 21.51
#